data_AF-A0A0E1XBX7-F1
#
_entry.id   AF-A0A0E1XBX7-F1
#
_cell.length_a   1.000
_cell.length_b   1.000
_cell.length_c   1.000
_cell.angle_alpha   90.00
_cell.angle_beta   90.00
_cell.angle_gamma   90.00
#
_symmetry.space_group_name_H-M   'P 1'
#
loop_
_entity.id
_entity.type
_entity.pdbx_description
1 polymer ?
#
loop_
_entity_poly.entity_id
_entity_poly.type
_entity_poly.pdbx_seq_one_letter_code
_entity_poly.pdbx_strand_id
1 'polypeptide(L)' 'MEMMEQPLTIGEDFSGYSQHFPSVFALIGSHSEYDLHHPQYKPDERILEKVPEYFVEFVKRLLHE' A
#
# COMPACT_ATOMS: atom_id res chain seq x y z
N MET A 1 1.47 -10.59 -9.21
CA MET A 1 1.53 -9.16 -8.92
C MET A 1 1.24 -8.46 -10.24
N GLU A 2 0.08 -7.83 -10.34
CA GLU A 2 -0.29 -7.09 -11.53
C GLU A 2 0.45 -5.76 -11.52
N MET A 3 1.14 -5.44 -12.60
CA MET A 3 1.82 -4.14 -12.71
C MET A 3 0.80 -3.13 -13.21
N MET A 4 0.70 -2.01 -12.51
CA MET A 4 -0.14 -0.91 -12.97
C MET A 4 0.43 -0.35 -14.27
N GLU A 5 -0.42 -0.17 -15.28
CA GLU A 5 -0.01 0.41 -16.56
C GLU A 5 0.34 1.91 -16.45
N GLN A 6 -0.24 2.60 -15.45
CA GLN A 6 -0.07 4.03 -15.21
C GLN A 6 0.07 4.32 -13.71
N PRO A 7 0.81 5.37 -13.33
CA PRO A 7 0.85 5.85 -11.95
C PRO A 7 -0.50 6.43 -11.52
N LEU A 8 -0.79 6.38 -10.21
CA LEU A 8 -1.94 7.08 -9.64
C LEU A 8 -1.67 8.58 -9.51
N THR A 9 -2.73 9.38 -9.61
CA THR A 9 -2.69 10.84 -9.47
C THR A 9 -2.89 11.31 -8.02
N ILE A 10 -3.11 10.39 -7.08
CA ILE A 10 -3.24 10.71 -5.66
C ILE A 10 -1.92 11.24 -5.10
N GLY A 11 -1.96 12.37 -4.42
CA GLY A 11 -0.81 12.90 -3.68
C GLY A 11 -0.74 12.26 -2.29
N GLU A 12 0.44 11.78 -1.92
CA GLU A 12 0.73 11.21 -0.59
C GLU A 12 1.94 11.92 0.01
N ASP A 13 1.81 12.35 1.27
CA ASP A 13 2.86 13.08 1.98
C ASP A 13 4.08 12.19 2.31
N PHE A 14 3.92 10.86 2.25
CA PHE A 14 4.99 9.88 2.29
C PHE A 14 6.13 10.18 1.31
N SER A 15 5.82 10.84 0.18
CA SER A 15 6.82 11.30 -0.79
C SER A 15 7.90 12.21 -0.18
N GLY A 16 7.61 12.91 0.92
CA GLY A 16 8.62 13.68 1.67
C GLY A 16 9.74 12.80 2.24
N TYR A 17 9.45 11.56 2.66
CA TYR A 17 10.50 10.63 3.09
C TYR A 17 11.36 10.14 1.92
N SER A 18 10.72 9.87 0.78
CA SER A 18 11.39 9.42 -0.45
C SER A 18 12.38 10.45 -1.02
N GLN A 19 12.28 11.72 -0.64
CA GLN A 19 13.26 12.76 -0.99
C GLN A 19 14.59 12.60 -0.25
N HIS A 20 14.61 11.90 0.89
CA HIS A 20 15.76 11.78 1.78
C HIS A 20 16.28 10.36 1.94
N PHE A 21 15.43 9.35 1.77
CA PHE A 21 15.78 7.94 1.96
C PHE A 21 15.29 7.07 0.80
N PRO A 22 16.01 6.00 0.41
CA PRO A 22 15.48 4.97 -0.47
C PRO A 22 14.20 4.40 0.13
N SER A 23 13.07 4.62 -0.54
CA SER A 23 11.74 4.35 -0.01
C SER A 23 10.91 3.60 -1.02
N VAL A 24 10.02 2.74 -0.54
CA VAL A 24 9.05 2.01 -1.35
C VAL A 24 7.66 2.24 -0.76
N PHE A 25 6.71 2.62 -1.60
CA PHE A 25 5.29 2.72 -1.24
C PHE A 25 4.52 1.60 -1.92
N ALA A 26 3.69 0.88 -1.17
CA ALA A 26 2.91 -0.24 -1.66
C ALA A 26 1.42 0.09 -1.63
N LEU A 27 0.73 -0.18 -2.73
CA LEU A 27 -0.73 -0.11 -2.80
C LEU A 27 -1.31 -1.47 -2.39
N ILE A 28 -2.18 -1.45 -1.39
CA ILE A 28 -2.89 -2.63 -0.90
C ILE A 28 -4.33 -2.60 -1.41
N GLY A 29 -4.76 -3.68 -2.06
CA GLY A 29 -6.12 -3.80 -2.57
C GLY A 29 -7.16 -3.79 -1.45
N SER A 30 -8.04 -2.80 -1.43
CA SER A 30 -9.10 -2.64 -0.42
C SER A 30 -10.33 -3.51 -0.67
N HIS A 31 -10.51 -4.04 -1.89
CA HIS A 31 -11.72 -4.76 -2.32
C HIS A 31 -13.05 -3.99 -2.08
N SER A 32 -12.98 -2.66 -2.00
CA SER A 32 -14.16 -1.79 -1.99
C SER A 32 -14.67 -1.60 -3.43
N GLU A 33 -15.99 -1.56 -3.63
CA GLU A 33 -16.60 -1.21 -4.92
C GLU A 33 -16.44 0.28 -5.26
N TYR A 34 -16.12 1.09 -4.26
CA TYR A 34 -15.96 2.54 -4.40
C TYR A 34 -14.51 2.95 -4.12
N ASP A 35 -14.06 4.00 -4.80
CA ASP A 35 -12.74 4.60 -4.61
C ASP A 35 -12.61 5.33 -3.27
N LEU A 36 -11.36 5.62 -2.88
CA LEU A 36 -11.04 6.43 -1.71
C LEU A 36 -11.78 7.79 -1.77
N HIS A 37 -12.22 8.28 -0.61
CA HIS A 37 -13.05 9.48 -0.41
C HIS A 37 -14.53 9.35 -0.83
N HIS A 38 -14.96 8.25 -1.44
CA HIS A 38 -16.39 8.03 -1.67
C HIS A 38 -17.13 7.79 -0.33
N PRO A 39 -18.35 8.34 -0.09
CA PRO A 39 -19.07 8.15 1.18
C PRO A 39 -19.40 6.70 1.53
N GLN A 40 -19.48 5.84 0.51
CA GLN A 40 -19.72 4.39 0.67
C GLN A 40 -18.45 3.56 0.64
N TYR A 41 -17.27 4.20 0.64
CA TYR A 41 -15.99 3.49 0.73
C TYR A 41 -16.00 2.58 1.95
N LYS A 42 -15.84 1.28 1.70
CA LYS A 42 -15.89 0.25 2.73
C LYS A 42 -14.89 -0.84 2.38
N PRO A 43 -13.64 -0.75 2.87
CA PRO A 43 -12.64 -1.76 2.60
C PRO A 43 -13.03 -3.08 3.27
N ASP A 44 -12.64 -4.18 2.65
CA ASP A 44 -12.80 -5.51 3.23
C ASP A 44 -11.82 -5.69 4.39
N GLU A 45 -12.33 -5.92 5.59
CA GLU A 45 -11.52 -6.03 6.81
C GLU A 45 -10.58 -7.24 6.82
N ARG A 46 -10.76 -8.22 5.92
CA ARG A 46 -9.81 -9.34 5.73
C ARG A 46 -8.40 -8.87 5.35
N ILE A 47 -8.23 -7.63 4.89
CA ILE A 47 -6.89 -7.02 4.73
C ILE A 47 -6.08 -7.06 6.03
N LEU A 48 -6.73 -6.96 7.19
CA LEU A 48 -6.08 -6.97 8.50
C LEU A 48 -5.45 -8.31 8.85
N GLU A 49 -5.83 -9.40 8.16
CA GLU A 49 -5.22 -10.71 8.33
C GLU A 49 -3.92 -10.84 7.54
N LYS A 50 -3.80 -10.18 6.39
CA LYS A 50 -2.70 -10.41 5.41
C LYS A 50 -1.70 -9.28 5.32
N VAL A 51 -2.12 -8.04 5.49
CA VAL A 51 -1.24 -6.88 5.39
C VAL A 51 -0.16 -6.87 6.49
N PRO A 52 -0.45 -7.24 7.75
CA PRO A 52 0.59 -7.34 8.76
C PRO A 52 1.66 -8.39 8.40
N GLU A 53 1.23 -9.58 7.93
CA GLU A 53 2.14 -10.64 7.48
C GLU A 53 3.03 -10.15 6.32
N TYR A 54 2.45 -9.45 5.35
CA TYR A 54 3.19 -8.86 4.24
C TYR A 54 4.32 -7.92 4.70
N PHE A 55 4.03 -6.99 5.61
CA PHE A 55 5.04 -6.04 6.09
C PHE A 55 6.10 -6.70 6.97
N VAL A 56 5.73 -7.68 7.80
CA VAL A 56 6.69 -8.46 8.59
C VAL A 56 7.67 -9.19 7.68
N GLU A 57 7.17 -9.90 6.67
CA GLU A 57 8.02 -10.62 5.72
C GLU A 57 8.85 -9.68 4.85
N PHE A 58 8.31 -8.51 4.48
CA PHE A 58 9.07 -7.47 3.78
C PHE A 58 10.26 -7.00 4.61
N VAL A 59 10.06 -6.70 5.89
CA VAL A 59 11.13 -6.25 6.79
C VAL A 59 12.19 -7.33 6.98
N LYS A 60 11.80 -8.60 7.22
CA LYS A 60 12.76 -9.71 7.34
C LYS A 60 13.66 -9.82 6.10
N ARG A 61 13.05 -9.81 4.92
CA ARG A 61 13.79 -9.87 3.64
C ARG A 61 14.72 -8.68 3.44
N LEU A 62 14.25 -7.48 3.79
CA LEU A 62 15.06 -6.26 3.71
C LEU A 62 16.28 -6.33 4.64
N LEU A 63 16.15 -6.97 5.79
CA LEU A 63 17.21 -7.17 6.78
C LEU A 63 18.09 -8.41 6.52
N HIS A 64 17.82 -9.17 5.46
CA HIS A 64 18.48 -10.45 5.15
C HIS A 64 18.31 -11.54 6.24
N GLU A 65 17.15 -11.56 6.91
CA GLU A 65 16.70 -12.69 7.75
C GLU A 65 15.85 -13.69 6.95
#